data_AF-A0A7X9GMS3-F1
#
_entry.id   AF-A0A7X9GMS3-F1
#
_cell.length_a   1.000
_cell.length_b   1.000
_cell.length_c   1.000
_cell.angle_alpha   90.00
_cell.angle_beta   90.00
_cell.angle_gamma   90.00
#
_symmetry.space_group_name_H-M   'P 1'
#
loop_
_entity.id
_entity.type
_entity.pdbx_description
1 polymer ?
#
loop_
_entity_poly.entity_id
_entity_poly.type
_entity_poly.pdbx_seq_one_letter_code
_entity_poly.pdbx_strand_id
1 'polypeptide(L)'
;MNKDTKGLLKSLLIIFIGVLLLYPLPHDSYTLIQYIIPPIRFENSVLYLAALFPIVMIIMGIRGLFRLERYANKSKIMITIIVLLLVIPFMRSSLGIVKSIYLSNLPGELTALDLVEAKVSIGEITDTGAKIKVDLVLLSCDNEIKEFKVKMHMPESLKPYFHANNINFKESYRALGRNNRITISEEKHLKLVDGVTVSDVLDSLWFWETYYF
;
A
#
# COMPACT_ATOMS: atom_id res chain seq x y z
N MET A 1 -2.65 -32.86 21.60
CA MET A 1 -1.96 -31.54 21.50
C MET A 1 -1.95 -30.88 22.87
N ASN A 2 -0.76 -30.54 23.40
CA ASN A 2 -0.56 -29.98 24.73
C ASN A 2 -1.28 -28.61 24.89
N LYS A 3 -1.74 -28.28 26.11
CA LYS A 3 -2.41 -27.00 26.46
C LYS A 3 -1.53 -25.79 26.12
N ASP A 4 -0.23 -25.90 26.37
CA ASP A 4 0.76 -24.87 26.04
C ASP A 4 0.87 -24.64 24.52
N THR A 5 0.92 -25.72 23.72
CA THR A 5 0.93 -25.65 22.24
C THR A 5 -0.33 -25.00 21.69
N LYS A 6 -1.51 -25.35 22.24
CA LYS A 6 -2.78 -24.72 21.86
C LYS A 6 -2.78 -23.21 22.15
N GLY A 7 -2.25 -22.81 23.31
CA GLY A 7 -2.14 -21.40 23.70
C GLY A 7 -1.19 -20.60 22.80
N LEU A 8 -0.07 -21.19 22.41
CA LEU A 8 0.87 -20.63 21.44
C LEU A 8 0.18 -20.38 20.09
N LEU A 9 -0.45 -21.41 19.53
CA LEU A 9 -1.15 -21.33 18.23
C LEU A 9 -2.25 -20.28 18.25
N LYS A 10 -3.06 -20.23 19.32
CA LYS A 10 -4.12 -19.22 19.47
C LYS A 10 -3.54 -17.80 19.50
N SER A 11 -2.46 -17.60 20.24
CA SER A 11 -1.82 -16.28 20.37
C SER A 11 -1.20 -15.83 19.05
N LEU A 12 -0.51 -16.73 18.35
CA LEU A 12 0.04 -16.48 17.01
C LEU A 12 -1.06 -16.22 15.98
N LEU A 13 -2.18 -16.96 16.04
CA LEU A 13 -3.31 -16.75 15.14
C LEU A 13 -3.94 -15.36 15.34
N ILE A 14 -4.09 -14.91 16.59
CA ILE A 14 -4.58 -13.55 16.90
C ILE A 14 -3.64 -12.49 16.31
N ILE A 15 -2.32 -12.66 16.46
CA ILE A 15 -1.33 -11.75 15.84
C ILE A 15 -1.47 -11.79 14.31
N PHE A 16 -1.57 -12.99 13.73
CA PHE A 16 -1.70 -13.17 12.29
C PHE A 16 -2.94 -12.49 11.71
N ILE A 17 -4.09 -12.60 12.37
CA ILE A 17 -5.31 -11.90 11.95
C ILE A 17 -5.12 -10.38 12.03
N GLY A 18 -4.47 -9.87 13.08
CA GLY A 18 -4.12 -8.45 13.15
C GLY A 18 -3.23 -7.99 11.99
N VAL A 19 -2.21 -8.78 11.65
CA VAL A 19 -1.32 -8.51 10.51
C VAL A 19 -2.09 -8.58 9.19
N LEU A 20 -2.98 -9.57 9.02
CA LEU A 20 -3.81 -9.73 7.83
C LEU A 20 -4.72 -8.52 7.61
N LEU A 21 -5.36 -8.01 8.66
CA LEU A 21 -6.25 -6.85 8.58
C LEU A 21 -5.52 -5.56 8.15
N LEU A 22 -4.23 -5.43 8.48
CA LEU A 22 -3.37 -4.32 8.05
C LEU A 22 -2.67 -4.58 6.71
N TYR A 23 -2.87 -5.74 6.10
CA TYR A 23 -2.22 -6.07 4.83
C TYR A 23 -2.96 -5.37 3.67
N PRO A 24 -2.26 -4.63 2.79
CA PRO A 24 -2.87 -3.98 1.63
C PRO A 24 -3.34 -5.02 0.62
N LEU A 25 -4.51 -4.78 0.03
CA LEU A 25 -5.08 -5.68 -0.97
C LEU A 25 -4.29 -5.64 -2.29
N PRO A 26 -4.46 -6.65 -3.16
CA PRO A 26 -3.93 -6.60 -4.52
C PRO A 26 -4.52 -5.43 -5.30
N HIS A 27 -3.65 -4.71 -6.03
CA HIS A 27 -4.01 -3.56 -6.87
C HIS A 27 -4.65 -2.36 -6.14
N ASP A 28 -4.71 -2.35 -4.82
CA ASP A 28 -5.23 -1.22 -4.04
C ASP A 28 -4.26 -0.85 -2.91
N SER A 29 -4.24 0.45 -2.61
CA SER A 29 -3.53 1.04 -1.48
C SER A 29 -4.27 0.84 -0.15
N TYR A 30 -5.56 0.50 -0.19
CA TYR A 30 -6.36 0.24 1.01
C TYR A 30 -6.08 -1.13 1.62
N THR A 31 -6.00 -1.16 2.95
CA THR A 31 -5.94 -2.36 3.78
C THR A 31 -7.33 -2.95 4.00
N LEU A 32 -7.41 -4.26 4.28
CA LEU A 32 -8.68 -4.95 4.54
C LEU A 32 -9.56 -4.23 5.58
N ILE A 33 -8.96 -3.73 6.67
CA ILE A 33 -9.73 -3.05 7.72
C ILE A 33 -10.28 -1.69 7.27
N GLN A 34 -9.65 -1.01 6.31
CA GLN A 34 -10.12 0.27 5.80
C GLN A 34 -11.37 0.13 4.91
N TYR A 35 -11.68 -1.06 4.37
CA TYR A 35 -12.97 -1.29 3.71
C TYR A 35 -14.13 -1.47 4.71
N ILE A 36 -13.82 -1.92 5.93
CA ILE A 36 -14.82 -2.08 6.99
C ILE A 36 -15.00 -0.75 7.75
N ILE A 37 -13.89 -0.09 8.08
CA ILE A 37 -13.85 1.19 8.77
C ILE A 37 -13.11 2.17 7.86
N PRO A 38 -13.82 2.88 6.96
CA PRO A 38 -13.18 3.82 6.07
C PRO A 38 -12.52 4.97 6.85
N PRO A 39 -11.44 5.55 6.34
CA PRO A 39 -10.82 6.72 6.95
C PRO A 39 -11.81 7.89 6.99
N ILE A 40 -11.89 8.58 8.13
CA ILE A 40 -12.74 9.76 8.28
C ILE A 40 -11.96 10.97 7.73
N ARG A 41 -12.53 11.62 6.72
CA ARG A 41 -11.94 12.80 6.09
C ARG A 41 -12.52 14.07 6.72
N PHE A 42 -11.64 14.98 7.12
CA PHE A 42 -11.92 16.36 7.51
C PHE A 42 -11.30 17.28 6.46
N GLU A 43 -11.69 18.57 6.44
CA GLU A 43 -11.21 19.56 5.45
C GLU A 43 -9.68 19.57 5.30
N ASN A 44 -8.93 19.39 6.39
CA ASN A 44 -7.46 19.44 6.40
C ASN A 44 -6.78 18.19 6.97
N SER A 45 -7.52 17.11 7.25
CA SER A 45 -6.91 15.93 7.87
C SER A 45 -7.69 14.63 7.60
N VAL A 46 -6.99 13.50 7.69
CA VAL A 46 -7.59 12.17 7.57
C VAL A 46 -7.28 11.36 8.82
N LEU A 47 -8.32 10.84 9.46
CA LEU A 47 -8.23 10.05 10.66
C LEU A 47 -8.40 8.56 10.34
N TYR A 48 -7.31 7.80 10.53
CA TYR A 48 -7.25 6.36 10.30
C TYR A 48 -7.57 5.56 11.57
N LEU A 49 -8.84 5.60 12.01
CA LEU A 49 -9.32 4.83 13.16
C LEU A 49 -9.20 3.31 12.96
N ALA A 50 -9.25 2.86 11.70
CA ALA A 50 -9.22 1.45 11.33
C ALA A 50 -8.01 0.69 11.90
N ALA A 51 -6.86 1.36 12.08
CA ALA A 51 -5.65 0.73 12.58
C ALA A 51 -5.69 0.35 14.07
N LEU A 52 -6.59 0.96 14.87
CA LEU A 52 -6.68 0.68 16.31
C LEU A 52 -7.05 -0.77 16.59
N PHE A 53 -7.98 -1.33 15.81
CA PHE A 53 -8.48 -2.68 16.05
C PHE A 53 -7.38 -3.76 15.84
N PRO A 54 -6.64 -3.77 14.70
CA PRO A 54 -5.49 -4.65 14.54
C PRO A 54 -4.39 -4.48 15.59
N ILE A 55 -4.12 -3.24 16.03
CA ILE A 55 -3.13 -2.97 17.08
C ILE A 55 -3.55 -3.65 18.39
N VAL A 56 -4.81 -3.52 18.79
CA VAL A 56 -5.34 -4.17 20.00
C VAL A 56 -5.21 -5.69 19.88
N MET A 57 -5.52 -6.26 18.72
CA MET A 57 -5.35 -7.71 18.49
C MET A 57 -3.90 -8.15 18.65
N ILE A 58 -2.95 -7.45 18.04
CA ILE A 58 -1.51 -7.76 18.17
C ILE A 58 -1.07 -7.71 19.64
N ILE A 59 -1.47 -6.67 20.38
CA ILE A 59 -1.17 -6.53 21.81
C ILE A 59 -1.79 -7.69 22.62
N MET A 60 -3.03 -8.06 22.33
CA MET A 60 -3.70 -9.20 22.99
C MET A 60 -2.99 -10.52 22.71
N GLY A 61 -2.55 -10.75 21.47
CA GLY A 61 -1.78 -11.92 21.08
C GLY A 61 -0.44 -11.99 21.80
N ILE A 62 0.31 -10.89 21.86
CA ILE A 62 1.58 -10.80 22.61
C ILE A 62 1.36 -11.06 24.10
N ARG A 63 0.32 -10.46 24.70
CA ARG A 63 -0.05 -10.73 26.11
C ARG A 63 -0.43 -12.20 26.32
N GLY A 64 -1.04 -12.84 25.34
CA GLY A 64 -1.31 -14.28 25.35
C GLY A 64 -0.03 -15.12 25.44
N LEU A 65 1.01 -14.73 24.70
CA LEU A 65 2.32 -15.40 24.74
C LEU A 65 2.97 -15.32 26.13
N PHE A 66 2.83 -14.21 26.85
CA PHE A 66 3.40 -14.06 28.20
C PHE A 66 2.81 -15.02 29.25
N ARG A 67 1.62 -15.59 28.98
CA ARG A 67 0.91 -16.49 29.90
C ARG A 67 1.24 -17.96 29.69
N LEU A 68 2.09 -18.29 28.71
CA LEU A 68 2.48 -19.65 28.40
C LEU A 68 3.56 -20.15 29.37
N GLU A 69 3.50 -21.41 29.76
CA GLU A 69 4.42 -22.02 30.74
C GLU A 69 5.86 -21.96 30.24
N ARG A 70 6.06 -22.17 28.93
CA ARG A 70 7.37 -22.10 28.27
C ARG A 70 8.03 -20.71 28.30
N TYR A 71 7.26 -19.66 28.58
CA TYR A 71 7.72 -18.29 28.62
C TYR A 71 7.65 -17.67 30.02
N ALA A 72 7.24 -18.43 31.04
CA ALA A 72 7.04 -17.92 32.41
C ALA A 72 8.29 -17.24 33.00
N ASN A 73 9.48 -17.78 32.71
CA ASN A 73 10.77 -17.27 33.19
C ASN A 73 11.55 -16.46 32.14
N LYS A 74 10.90 -16.04 31.05
CA LYS A 74 11.53 -15.28 29.97
C LYS A 74 11.17 -13.80 30.05
N SER A 75 12.07 -12.95 29.55
CA SER A 75 11.83 -11.50 29.51
C SER A 75 10.66 -11.18 28.58
N LYS A 76 9.62 -10.51 29.11
CA LYS A 76 8.46 -10.03 28.34
C LYS A 76 8.89 -9.07 27.22
N ILE A 77 9.87 -8.22 27.50
CA ILE A 77 10.43 -7.26 26.53
C ILE A 77 11.07 -8.03 25.37
N MET A 78 11.87 -9.06 25.66
CA MET A 78 12.51 -9.88 24.64
C MET A 78 11.49 -10.60 23.75
N ILE A 79 10.41 -11.14 24.34
CA ILE A 79 9.32 -11.77 23.57
C ILE A 79 8.66 -10.74 22.65
N THR A 80 8.36 -9.53 23.14
CA THR A 80 7.80 -8.46 22.30
C THR A 80 8.71 -8.12 21.13
N ILE A 81 10.01 -7.95 21.38
CA ILE A 81 11.00 -7.63 20.33
C ILE A 81 11.03 -8.75 19.28
N ILE A 82 11.07 -10.01 19.70
CA ILE A 82 11.02 -11.17 18.78
C ILE A 82 9.74 -11.14 17.94
N VAL A 83 8.59 -10.85 18.55
CA VAL A 83 7.33 -10.80 17.80
C VAL A 83 7.36 -9.67 16.77
N LEU A 84 7.77 -8.46 17.16
CA LEU A 84 7.77 -7.30 16.28
C LEU A 84 8.81 -7.39 15.16
N LEU A 85 10.00 -7.92 15.44
CA LEU A 85 11.12 -7.93 14.48
C LEU A 85 11.25 -9.23 13.67
N LEU A 86 10.68 -10.34 14.15
CA LEU A 86 10.80 -11.64 13.46
C LEU A 86 9.44 -12.20 13.07
N VAL A 87 8.52 -12.33 14.03
CA VAL A 87 7.23 -13.02 13.77
C VAL A 87 6.36 -12.22 12.82
N ILE A 88 6.15 -10.93 13.07
CA ILE A 88 5.32 -10.07 12.21
C ILE A 88 5.92 -9.95 10.80
N PRO A 89 7.24 -9.67 10.62
CA PRO A 89 7.85 -9.66 9.29
C PRO A 89 7.72 -10.98 8.55
N PHE A 90 7.89 -12.12 9.24
CA PHE A 90 7.67 -13.44 8.66
C PHE A 90 6.23 -13.64 8.20
N MET A 91 5.23 -13.27 9.02
CA MET A 91 3.82 -13.32 8.64
C MET A 91 3.50 -12.41 7.46
N ARG A 92 4.08 -11.21 7.40
CA ARG A 92 3.90 -10.31 6.25
C ARG A 92 4.52 -10.89 4.98
N SER A 93 5.69 -11.53 5.09
CA SER A 93 6.34 -12.19 3.97
C SER A 93 5.52 -13.37 3.45
N SER A 94 4.91 -14.18 4.32
CA SER A 94 4.05 -15.28 3.90
C SER A 94 2.80 -14.79 3.16
N LEU A 95 2.19 -13.68 3.60
CA LEU A 95 1.10 -13.03 2.86
C LEU A 95 1.56 -12.53 1.48
N GLY A 96 2.78 -12.00 1.37
CA GLY A 96 3.39 -11.63 0.09
C GLY A 96 3.53 -12.80 -0.88
N ILE A 97 3.92 -13.97 -0.38
CA ILE A 97 4.01 -15.20 -1.19
C ILE A 97 2.62 -15.62 -1.67
N VAL A 98 1.62 -15.64 -0.77
CA VAL A 98 0.24 -16.00 -1.13
C VAL A 98 -0.32 -15.01 -2.17
N LYS A 99 -0.07 -13.72 -2.01
CA LYS A 99 -0.47 -12.67 -2.96
C LYS A 99 0.17 -12.90 -4.33
N SER A 100 1.48 -13.17 -4.37
CA SER A 100 2.22 -13.45 -5.60
C SER A 100 1.65 -14.67 -6.33
N ILE A 101 1.39 -15.76 -5.61
CA ILE A 101 0.75 -16.97 -6.17
C ILE A 101 -0.66 -16.68 -6.70
N TYR A 102 -1.45 -15.89 -5.96
CA TYR A 102 -2.79 -15.52 -6.40
C TYR A 102 -2.74 -14.73 -7.71
N LEU A 103 -1.91 -13.68 -7.76
CA LEU A 103 -1.76 -12.81 -8.93
C LEU A 103 -1.19 -13.57 -10.15
N SER A 104 -0.24 -14.49 -9.94
CA SER A 104 0.35 -15.27 -11.03
C SER A 104 -0.65 -16.23 -11.70
N ASN A 105 -1.75 -16.57 -11.02
CA ASN A 105 -2.78 -17.49 -11.53
C ASN A 105 -4.01 -16.77 -12.08
N LEU A 106 -4.06 -15.43 -12.02
CA LEU A 106 -5.18 -14.68 -12.59
C LEU A 106 -5.09 -14.65 -14.12
N PRO A 107 -6.19 -14.93 -14.84
CA PRO A 107 -6.21 -14.83 -16.30
C PRO A 107 -6.04 -13.38 -16.74
N GLY A 108 -5.04 -13.12 -17.59
CA GLY A 108 -4.75 -11.79 -18.13
C GLY A 108 -3.24 -11.52 -18.20
N GLU A 109 -2.83 -10.70 -19.17
CA GLU A 109 -1.40 -10.38 -19.31
C GLU A 109 -0.93 -9.46 -18.19
N LEU A 110 -1.70 -8.44 -17.78
CA LEU A 110 -1.26 -7.46 -16.78
C LEU A 110 -1.71 -7.75 -15.34
N THR A 111 -2.53 -8.78 -15.13
CA THR A 111 -3.03 -9.18 -13.80
C THR A 111 -1.95 -9.65 -12.84
N ALA A 112 -0.78 -10.04 -13.37
CA ALA A 112 0.37 -10.42 -12.59
C ALA A 112 1.24 -9.24 -12.10
N LEU A 113 0.87 -7.99 -12.42
CA LEU A 113 1.56 -6.79 -11.93
C LEU A 113 0.86 -6.23 -10.69
N ASP A 114 1.56 -6.23 -9.57
CA ASP A 114 1.08 -5.61 -8.33
C ASP A 114 1.64 -4.21 -8.15
N LEU A 115 0.79 -3.27 -7.72
CA LEU A 115 1.22 -1.94 -7.32
C LEU A 115 1.69 -1.98 -5.86
N VAL A 116 2.99 -1.83 -5.64
CA VAL A 116 3.60 -1.87 -4.30
C VAL A 116 3.60 -0.49 -3.66
N GLU A 117 3.95 0.52 -4.46
CA GLU A 117 4.05 1.90 -4.00
C GLU A 117 3.70 2.84 -5.14
N ALA A 118 2.90 3.87 -4.84
CA ALA A 118 2.64 4.97 -5.74
C ALA A 118 2.79 6.27 -4.95
N LYS A 119 3.65 7.15 -5.46
CA LYS A 119 3.84 8.49 -4.91
C LYS A 119 3.70 9.49 -6.03
N VAL A 120 2.72 10.37 -5.89
CA VAL A 120 2.52 11.51 -6.77
C VAL A 120 2.84 12.77 -5.98
N SER A 121 3.66 13.62 -6.56
CA SER A 121 3.98 14.94 -6.00
C SER A 121 3.89 15.98 -7.10
N ILE A 122 3.19 17.07 -6.82
CA ILE A 122 3.26 18.27 -7.63
C ILE A 122 4.43 19.09 -7.08
N GLY A 123 5.45 19.28 -7.92
CA GLY A 123 6.63 20.06 -7.63
C GLY A 123 6.38 21.54 -7.93
N GLU A 124 7.29 22.14 -8.67
CA GLU A 124 7.22 23.56 -9.05
C GLU A 124 5.93 23.86 -9.84
N ILE A 125 5.09 24.73 -9.26
CA ILE A 125 3.91 25.31 -9.91
C ILE A 125 4.29 26.74 -10.30
N THR A 126 4.23 27.04 -11.59
CA THR A 126 4.44 28.38 -12.15
C THR A 126 3.19 28.83 -12.88
N ASP A 127 3.14 30.11 -13.26
CA ASP A 127 2.02 30.69 -14.03
C ASP A 127 1.77 30.01 -15.38
N THR A 128 2.70 29.18 -15.86
CA THR A 128 2.62 28.50 -17.15
C THR A 128 2.33 27.00 -17.05
N GLY A 129 2.40 26.42 -15.84
CA GLY A 129 2.21 25.00 -15.65
C GLY A 129 2.71 24.47 -14.32
N ALA A 130 2.44 23.20 -14.08
CA ALA A 130 2.94 22.46 -12.92
C ALA A 130 3.79 21.28 -13.36
N LYS A 131 4.84 20.99 -12.58
CA LYS A 131 5.59 19.74 -12.71
C LYS A 131 4.97 18.69 -11.82
N ILE A 132 4.47 17.62 -12.42
CA ILE A 132 3.98 16.46 -11.68
C ILE A 132 5.03 15.37 -11.77
N LYS A 133 5.59 15.02 -10.62
CA LYS A 133 6.48 13.88 -10.47
C LYS A 133 5.69 12.69 -9.95
N VAL A 134 5.84 11.55 -10.63
CA VAL A 134 5.21 10.29 -10.26
C VAL A 134 6.29 9.21 -10.12
N ASP A 135 6.35 8.62 -8.93
CA ASP A 135 7.19 7.49 -8.58
C ASP A 135 6.30 6.26 -8.34
N LEU A 136 6.44 5.22 -9.15
CA LEU A 136 5.73 3.94 -9.03
C LEU A 136 6.70 2.80 -8.79
N VAL A 137 6.33 1.89 -7.90
CA VAL A 137 7.00 0.60 -7.72
C VAL A 137 5.99 -0.49 -8.01
N LEU A 138 6.24 -1.23 -9.10
CA LEU A 138 5.46 -2.39 -9.50
C LEU A 138 6.23 -3.68 -9.17
N LEU A 139 5.50 -4.75 -8.91
CA LEU A 139 6.04 -6.10 -8.71
C LEU A 139 5.52 -7.05 -9.79
N SER A 140 6.41 -7.69 -10.54
CA SER A 140 6.05 -8.71 -11.52
C SER A 140 5.92 -10.07 -10.85
N CYS A 141 4.70 -10.55 -10.61
CA CYS A 141 4.46 -11.82 -9.92
C CYS A 141 4.46 -13.05 -10.86
N ASP A 142 4.53 -12.87 -12.17
CA ASP A 142 4.62 -13.94 -13.14
C ASP A 142 6.07 -14.39 -13.42
N ASN A 143 6.23 -15.41 -14.26
CA ASN A 143 7.53 -15.87 -14.73
C ASN A 143 7.87 -15.37 -16.14
N GLU A 144 6.96 -14.64 -16.77
CA GLU A 144 7.08 -14.19 -18.16
C GLU A 144 7.61 -12.76 -18.23
N ILE A 145 8.22 -12.44 -19.36
CA ILE A 145 8.61 -11.06 -19.65
C ILE A 145 7.42 -10.39 -20.32
N LYS A 146 6.98 -9.25 -19.77
CA LYS A 146 5.84 -8.51 -20.30
C LYS A 146 6.20 -7.07 -20.63
N GLU A 147 5.67 -6.59 -21.75
CA GLU A 147 5.75 -5.19 -22.13
C GLU A 147 4.42 -4.49 -21.83
N PHE A 148 4.49 -3.35 -21.17
CA PHE A 148 3.30 -2.61 -20.78
C PHE A 148 3.53 -1.10 -20.85
N LYS A 149 2.44 -0.35 -20.92
CA LYS A 149 2.44 1.11 -20.83
C LYS A 149 1.71 1.51 -19.56
N VAL A 150 2.18 2.58 -18.93
CA VAL A 150 1.52 3.14 -17.74
C VAL A 150 0.79 4.40 -18.14
N LYS A 151 -0.42 4.56 -17.61
CA LYS A 151 -1.25 5.74 -17.80
C LYS A 151 -1.90 6.08 -16.47
N MET A 152 -1.60 7.27 -15.95
CA MET A 152 -2.28 7.74 -14.75
C MET A 152 -3.54 8.51 -15.14
N HIS A 153 -4.66 8.17 -14.52
CA HIS A 153 -5.87 8.98 -14.58
C HIS A 153 -5.72 10.21 -13.69
N MET A 154 -6.08 11.37 -14.21
CA MET A 154 -6.02 12.60 -13.42
C MET A 154 -7.11 12.57 -12.34
N PRO A 155 -6.75 12.88 -11.07
CA PRO A 155 -7.73 13.05 -9.99
C PRO A 155 -8.83 14.03 -10.38
N GLU A 156 -10.06 13.79 -9.91
CA GLU A 156 -11.21 14.63 -10.28
C GLU A 156 -11.01 16.08 -9.81
N SER A 157 -10.42 16.28 -8.63
CA SER A 157 -10.02 17.62 -8.15
C SER A 157 -9.08 18.34 -9.10
N LEU A 158 -8.21 17.63 -9.82
CA LEU A 158 -7.20 18.26 -10.66
C LEU A 158 -7.66 18.53 -12.10
N LYS A 159 -8.70 17.83 -12.58
CA LYS A 159 -9.19 17.99 -13.95
C LYS A 159 -9.60 19.42 -14.33
N PRO A 160 -10.24 20.23 -13.45
CA PRO A 160 -10.58 21.61 -13.80
C PRO A 160 -9.37 22.51 -14.06
N TYR A 161 -8.21 22.16 -13.51
CA TYR A 161 -7.02 23.03 -13.52
C TYR A 161 -6.03 22.70 -14.64
N PHE A 162 -6.14 21.52 -15.26
CA PHE A 162 -5.20 21.06 -16.28
C PHE A 162 -5.92 20.63 -17.56
N HIS A 163 -5.34 20.92 -18.72
CA HIS A 163 -5.82 20.43 -20.03
C HIS A 163 -5.52 18.93 -20.28
N ALA A 164 -5.55 18.11 -19.24
CA ALA A 164 -5.20 16.69 -19.34
C ALA A 164 -6.08 15.84 -18.42
N ASN A 165 -6.85 14.93 -19.03
CA ASN A 165 -7.60 13.92 -18.28
C ASN A 165 -6.72 12.77 -17.80
N ASN A 166 -5.56 12.57 -18.44
CA ASN A 166 -4.65 11.49 -18.14
C ASN A 166 -3.20 11.91 -18.40
N ILE A 167 -2.26 11.31 -17.67
CA ILE A 167 -0.84 11.45 -17.87
C ILE A 167 -0.30 10.15 -18.47
N ASN A 168 0.19 10.22 -19.71
CA ASN A 168 0.84 9.08 -20.36
C ASN A 168 2.35 9.08 -20.04
N PHE A 169 2.84 7.94 -19.58
CA PHE A 169 4.26 7.73 -19.28
C PHE A 169 5.04 7.33 -20.55
N LYS A 170 6.33 6.97 -20.44
CA LYS A 170 7.13 6.46 -21.56
C LYS A 170 6.41 5.37 -22.37
N GLU A 171 6.86 5.20 -23.62
CA GLU A 171 6.17 4.36 -24.60
C GLU A 171 6.09 2.88 -24.25
N SER A 172 7.02 2.32 -23.47
CA SER A 172 6.92 0.95 -22.93
C SER A 172 7.86 0.71 -21.75
N TYR A 173 7.43 -0.17 -20.85
CA TYR A 173 8.20 -0.74 -19.75
C TYR A 173 8.22 -2.26 -19.86
N ARG A 174 9.27 -2.87 -19.31
CA ARG A 174 9.45 -4.32 -19.28
C ARG A 174 9.38 -4.85 -17.87
N ALA A 175 8.47 -5.77 -17.63
CA ALA A 175 8.43 -6.60 -16.45
C ALA A 175 9.25 -7.87 -16.72
N LEU A 176 10.24 -8.16 -15.88
CA LEU A 176 11.17 -9.29 -16.08
C LEU A 176 10.73 -10.56 -15.34
N GLY A 177 9.50 -10.61 -14.82
CA GLY A 177 8.99 -11.70 -13.99
C GLY A 177 9.72 -11.89 -12.65
N ARG A 178 9.45 -13.02 -11.99
CA ARG A 178 10.12 -13.56 -10.80
C ARG A 178 10.13 -12.64 -9.57
N ASN A 179 9.02 -11.96 -9.31
CA ASN A 179 8.91 -10.97 -8.23
C ASN A 179 9.96 -9.85 -8.35
N ASN A 180 10.38 -9.51 -9.56
CA ASN A 180 11.24 -8.35 -9.78
C ASN A 180 10.46 -7.06 -9.58
N ARG A 181 11.14 -6.09 -8.93
CA ARG A 181 10.63 -4.74 -8.76
C ARG A 181 10.95 -3.90 -9.98
N ILE A 182 9.95 -3.16 -10.44
CA ILE A 182 10.07 -2.20 -11.54
C ILE A 182 9.81 -0.83 -10.93
N THR A 183 10.83 0.02 -10.94
CA THR A 183 10.71 1.40 -10.48
C THR A 183 10.55 2.31 -11.67
N ILE A 184 9.44 3.05 -11.70
CA ILE A 184 9.13 4.04 -12.73
C ILE A 184 9.13 5.41 -12.04
N SER A 185 10.01 6.31 -12.45
CA SER A 185 10.09 7.68 -11.95
C SER A 185 10.03 8.61 -13.16
N GLU A 186 8.94 9.34 -13.32
CA GLU A 186 8.78 10.32 -14.39
C GLU A 186 8.30 11.67 -13.87
N GLU A 187 8.76 12.73 -14.52
CA GLU A 187 8.28 14.09 -14.34
C GLU A 187 7.58 14.55 -15.62
N LYS A 188 6.39 15.13 -15.47
CA LYS A 188 5.57 15.61 -16.57
C LYS A 188 5.19 17.06 -16.32
N HIS A 189 5.43 17.89 -17.31
CA HIS A 189 4.98 19.27 -17.31
C HIS A 189 3.56 19.32 -17.84
N LEU A 190 2.61 19.75 -17.00
CA LEU A 190 1.24 19.99 -17.40
C LEU A 190 0.98 21.49 -17.47
N LYS A 191 0.30 21.92 -18.54
CA LYS A 191 -0.14 23.31 -18.68
C LYS A 191 -1.41 23.53 -17.87
N LEU A 192 -1.42 24.63 -17.12
CA LEU A 192 -2.62 25.10 -16.43
C LEU A 192 -3.63 25.63 -17.45
N VAL A 193 -4.91 25.59 -17.08
CA VAL A 193 -5.97 26.24 -17.83
C VAL A 193 -5.87 27.76 -17.65
N ASP A 194 -6.18 28.53 -18.69
CA ASP A 194 -6.13 29.98 -18.64
C ASP A 194 -6.98 30.54 -17.48
N GLY A 195 -6.38 31.42 -16.67
CA GLY A 195 -7.03 32.05 -15.52
C GLY A 195 -6.96 31.25 -14.21
N VAL A 196 -6.40 30.03 -14.22
CA VAL A 196 -6.11 29.25 -13.00
C VAL A 196 -4.80 29.72 -12.37
N THR A 197 -4.83 29.96 -11.07
CA THR A 197 -3.67 30.36 -10.28
C THR A 197 -3.08 29.19 -9.49
N VAL A 198 -1.87 29.41 -8.97
CA VAL A 198 -1.19 28.44 -8.09
C VAL A 198 -2.02 28.11 -6.84
N SER A 199 -2.71 29.09 -6.26
CA SER A 199 -3.54 28.86 -5.06
C SER A 199 -4.69 27.91 -5.36
N ASP A 200 -5.33 28.05 -6.53
CA ASP A 200 -6.48 27.21 -6.90
C ASP A 200 -6.09 25.72 -6.96
N VAL A 201 -4.88 25.42 -7.44
CA VAL A 201 -4.34 24.05 -7.48
C VAL A 201 -4.03 23.54 -6.08
N LEU A 202 -3.46 24.37 -5.20
CA LEU A 202 -3.14 23.97 -3.83
C LEU A 202 -4.40 23.75 -2.97
N ASP A 203 -5.42 24.57 -3.20
CA ASP A 203 -6.71 24.51 -2.49
C ASP A 203 -7.60 23.35 -2.97
N SER A 204 -7.26 22.72 -4.10
CA SER A 204 -8.03 21.59 -4.66
C SER A 204 -7.97 20.30 -3.83
N LEU A 205 -7.15 20.25 -2.77
CA LEU A 205 -7.04 19.10 -1.87
C LEU A 205 -6.67 17.78 -2.58
N TRP A 206 -6.04 17.88 -3.76
CA TRP A 206 -5.68 16.75 -4.63
C TRP A 206 -4.84 15.66 -3.97
N PHE A 207 -4.05 16.04 -2.98
CA PHE A 207 -3.18 15.14 -2.22
C PHE A 207 -3.97 14.15 -1.34
N TRP A 208 -5.30 14.32 -1.21
CA TRP A 208 -6.21 13.42 -0.52
C TRP A 208 -6.97 12.47 -1.44
N GLU A 209 -6.77 12.55 -2.76
CA GLU A 209 -7.43 11.67 -3.71
C GLU A 209 -6.67 10.37 -3.98
N THR A 210 -7.41 9.36 -4.38
CA THR A 210 -6.86 8.09 -4.83
C THR A 210 -6.50 8.21 -6.30
N TYR A 211 -5.25 7.91 -6.64
CA TYR A 211 -4.77 7.89 -8.00
C TYR A 211 -5.00 6.53 -8.63
N TYR A 212 -5.46 6.52 -9.88
CA TYR A 212 -5.67 5.31 -10.67
C TYR A 212 -4.63 5.23 -11.79
N PHE A 213 -4.06 4.05 -11.98
CA PHE A 213 -2.97 3.74 -12.93
C PHE A 213 -3.32 2.57 -13.84
#